data_AF-A0A0J7KQ89-F1
#
_entry.id   AF-A0A0J7KQ89-F1
#
_cell.length_a   1.000
_cell.length_b   1.000
_cell.length_c   1.000
_cell.angle_alpha   90.00
_cell.angle_beta   90.00
_cell.angle_gamma   90.00
#
_symmetry.space_group_name_H-M   'P 1'
#
loop_
_entity.id
_entity.type
_entity.pdbx_description
1 polymer ?
#
loop_
_entity_poly.entity_id
_entity_poly.type
_entity_poly.pdbx_seq_one_letter_code
_entity_poly.pdbx_strand_id
1 'polypeptide(L)'
;MTRLVFGFVICVFVTASFVDTHRYDDYNAVPEEQDENAVQQLMHLLHSYKYNKENRRNIENDLENWTGRWMPDRSDDPTPPPKILPKNERLYEYESIVEYPHEMYMGHVSPECDDAKTNLTIDWDHTPAEYTCYGSRITPSKITPKIYCENIPKAYKAAHKCMNQKIEYDDDIPIYGPHRPLWPVYGEYEYVPKQRWLHSLEHGAIVMLYHPCANPLEVERLRNLVSKCLWRHVITPYSYLDEERPLALLSWGCRLTMSYVNPKLVNRFIRKKALRGPEWQIADDGQFEDGLLSRSSIVTDPMDSVLCPNI
;
A
#
# COMPACT_ATOMS: atom_id res chain seq x y z
N MET A 1 71.24 26.24 -47.95
CA MET A 1 70.52 25.24 -48.76
C MET A 1 70.13 24.08 -47.86
N THR A 2 68.90 23.62 -48.05
CA THR A 2 68.35 22.29 -47.70
C THR A 2 68.39 21.82 -46.25
N ARG A 3 67.20 21.67 -45.66
CA ARG A 3 66.78 20.38 -45.10
C ARG A 3 65.27 20.20 -45.15
N LEU A 4 64.89 19.13 -45.84
CA LEU A 4 63.53 18.68 -46.13
C LEU A 4 62.82 18.22 -44.86
N VAL A 5 61.53 18.57 -44.76
CA VAL A 5 60.56 17.93 -43.87
C VAL A 5 60.02 16.70 -44.60
N PHE A 6 60.34 15.50 -44.12
CA PHE A 6 59.69 14.25 -44.53
C PHE A 6 58.61 13.90 -43.51
N GLY A 7 57.35 14.01 -43.92
CA GLY A 7 56.21 13.52 -43.17
C GLY A 7 56.15 11.99 -43.23
N PHE A 8 56.07 11.35 -42.08
CA PHE A 8 55.78 9.92 -41.97
C PHE A 8 54.26 9.71 -42.05
N VAL A 9 53.81 9.11 -43.15
CA VAL A 9 52.48 8.52 -43.28
C VAL A 9 52.52 7.15 -42.62
N ILE A 10 51.82 6.97 -41.50
CA ILE A 10 51.63 5.66 -40.87
C ILE A 10 50.29 5.12 -41.38
N CYS A 11 50.35 4.24 -42.38
CA CYS A 11 49.27 3.30 -42.70
C CYS A 11 49.36 2.13 -41.71
N VAL A 12 48.38 2.00 -40.82
CA VAL A 12 48.16 0.74 -40.09
C VAL A 12 46.94 0.06 -40.72
N PHE A 13 47.21 -0.99 -41.46
CA PHE A 13 46.23 -2.01 -41.81
C PHE A 13 45.98 -2.86 -40.56
N VAL A 14 44.76 -2.83 -40.02
CA VAL A 14 44.29 -3.86 -39.08
C VAL A 14 43.28 -4.72 -39.82
N THR A 15 43.73 -5.88 -40.27
CA THR A 15 42.90 -6.99 -40.70
C THR A 15 42.29 -7.64 -39.45
N ALA A 16 40.98 -7.50 -39.25
CA ALA A 16 40.27 -8.31 -38.27
C ALA A 16 39.83 -9.62 -38.93
N SER A 17 40.40 -10.72 -38.43
CA SER A 17 40.08 -12.09 -38.80
C SER A 17 38.67 -12.47 -38.34
N PHE A 18 37.85 -12.94 -39.28
CA PHE A 18 36.63 -13.71 -39.03
C PHE A 18 37.01 -15.16 -38.69
N VAL A 19 36.63 -15.67 -37.51
CA VAL A 19 36.42 -17.09 -37.11
C VAL A 19 35.83 -17.03 -35.68
N ASP A 20 34.84 -17.78 -35.20
CA ASP A 20 33.78 -18.63 -35.73
C ASP A 20 32.89 -18.91 -34.51
N THR A 21 31.58 -18.65 -34.61
CA THR A 21 30.61 -18.95 -33.54
C THR A 21 30.30 -20.44 -33.58
N HIS A 22 30.78 -21.18 -32.59
CA HIS A 22 30.41 -22.59 -32.44
C HIS A 22 28.89 -22.73 -32.17
N ARG A 23 28.22 -23.15 -33.23
CA ARG A 23 26.92 -23.80 -33.26
C ARG A 23 27.04 -25.19 -32.63
N TYR A 24 26.22 -25.46 -31.63
CA TYR A 24 25.96 -26.82 -31.14
C TYR A 24 24.44 -27.01 -31.16
N ASP A 25 23.95 -27.56 -32.28
CA ASP A 25 22.62 -28.16 -32.37
C ASP A 25 22.77 -29.60 -31.84
N ASP A 26 22.00 -29.97 -30.82
CA ASP A 26 21.62 -31.37 -30.64
C ASP A 26 20.13 -31.47 -30.31
N TYR A 27 19.50 -32.36 -31.05
CA TYR A 27 18.08 -32.63 -31.08
C TYR A 27 17.69 -33.54 -29.91
N ASN A 28 16.63 -33.18 -29.20
CA ASN A 28 15.66 -34.17 -28.74
C ASN A 28 14.28 -33.54 -28.80
N ALA A 29 13.59 -33.82 -29.91
CA ALA A 29 12.15 -33.67 -30.05
C ALA A 29 11.46 -34.80 -29.28
N VAL A 30 10.51 -34.45 -28.43
CA VAL A 30 9.53 -35.34 -27.80
C VAL A 30 8.16 -34.65 -27.96
N PRO A 31 7.07 -35.38 -28.27
CA PRO A 31 6.02 -34.92 -29.17
C PRO A 31 4.99 -33.96 -28.55
N GLU A 32 4.59 -32.95 -29.34
CA GLU A 32 3.29 -32.26 -29.22
C GLU A 32 2.16 -33.24 -29.57
N GLU A 33 1.68 -34.01 -28.60
CA GLU A 33 0.39 -34.70 -28.74
C GLU A 33 -0.17 -35.15 -27.37
N GLN A 34 -0.36 -34.22 -26.43
CA GLN A 34 -1.05 -34.53 -25.17
C GLN A 34 -1.52 -33.31 -24.38
N ASP A 35 -2.34 -32.41 -24.97
CA ASP A 35 -3.04 -31.44 -24.11
C ASP A 35 -4.39 -30.90 -24.62
N GLU A 36 -4.94 -31.42 -25.73
CA GLU A 36 -6.31 -31.04 -26.11
C GLU A 36 -7.34 -31.60 -25.11
N ASN A 37 -7.09 -32.77 -24.53
CA ASN A 37 -8.05 -33.45 -23.67
C ASN A 37 -8.24 -32.77 -22.30
N ALA A 38 -7.21 -32.13 -21.75
CA ALA A 38 -7.29 -31.41 -20.47
C ALA A 38 -8.02 -30.08 -20.62
N VAL A 39 -7.77 -29.36 -21.71
CA VAL A 39 -8.49 -28.12 -22.05
C VAL A 39 -9.97 -28.42 -22.32
N GLN A 40 -10.27 -29.52 -23.01
CA GLN A 40 -11.65 -29.92 -23.28
C GLN A 40 -12.38 -30.37 -22.00
N GLN A 41 -11.71 -31.09 -21.10
CA GLN A 41 -12.24 -31.43 -19.77
C GLN A 41 -12.50 -30.18 -18.91
N LEU A 42 -11.59 -29.21 -18.94
CA LEU A 42 -11.73 -27.96 -18.19
C LEU A 42 -12.91 -27.13 -18.72
N MET A 43 -13.06 -27.07 -20.05
CA MET A 43 -14.19 -26.39 -20.69
C MET A 43 -15.52 -27.09 -20.40
N HIS A 44 -15.54 -28.43 -20.36
CA HIS A 44 -16.73 -29.19 -20.00
C HIS A 44 -17.12 -29.00 -18.52
N LEU A 45 -16.14 -28.92 -17.62
CA LEU A 45 -16.31 -28.59 -16.20
C LEU A 45 -16.91 -27.19 -16.03
N LEU A 46 -16.32 -26.18 -16.69
CA LEU A 46 -16.79 -24.79 -16.66
C LEU A 46 -18.21 -24.66 -17.23
N HIS A 47 -18.53 -25.40 -18.29
CA HIS A 47 -19.87 -25.37 -18.88
C HIS A 47 -20.91 -26.03 -17.97
N SER A 48 -20.57 -27.13 -17.30
CA SER A 48 -21.44 -27.77 -16.30
C SER A 48 -21.64 -26.87 -15.07
N TYR A 49 -20.62 -26.12 -14.67
CA TYR A 49 -20.69 -25.21 -13.52
C TYR A 49 -21.58 -23.99 -13.84
N LYS A 50 -21.51 -23.48 -15.06
CA LYS A 50 -22.35 -22.37 -15.54
C LYS A 50 -23.82 -22.80 -15.65
N TYR A 51 -24.09 -24.01 -16.13
CA TYR A 51 -25.44 -24.60 -16.19
C TYR A 51 -26.02 -24.84 -14.78
N ASN A 52 -25.20 -25.30 -13.82
CA ASN A 52 -25.63 -25.49 -12.43
C ASN A 52 -25.86 -24.18 -11.64
N LYS A 53 -25.28 -23.06 -12.07
CA LYS A 53 -25.49 -21.75 -11.41
C LYS A 53 -26.90 -21.21 -11.65
N GLU A 54 -27.53 -21.54 -12.76
CA GLU A 54 -28.92 -21.15 -13.05
C GLU A 54 -29.94 -22.04 -12.32
N ASN A 55 -29.62 -23.30 -12.05
CA ASN A 55 -30.47 -24.22 -11.26
C ASN A 55 -30.37 -24.06 -9.74
N ARG A 56 -29.42 -23.27 -9.22
CA ARG A 56 -29.25 -23.06 -7.76
C ARG A 56 -30.17 -22.01 -7.13
N ARG A 57 -31.17 -21.49 -7.87
CA ARG A 57 -32.18 -20.58 -7.28
C ARG A 57 -33.33 -21.28 -6.56
N ASN A 58 -33.34 -22.62 -6.48
CA ASN A 58 -34.38 -23.38 -5.79
C ASN A 58 -33.76 -24.33 -4.73
N ILE A 59 -33.06 -23.79 -3.74
CA ILE A 59 -32.64 -24.55 -2.54
C ILE A 59 -33.37 -23.96 -1.34
N GLU A 60 -34.64 -24.31 -1.20
CA GLU A 60 -35.42 -24.05 0.03
C GLU A 60 -35.70 -25.33 0.82
N ASN A 61 -35.25 -26.52 0.37
CA ASN A 61 -35.68 -27.80 0.95
C ASN A 61 -34.58 -28.78 1.38
N ASP A 62 -33.28 -28.46 1.25
CA ASP A 62 -32.19 -29.40 1.61
C ASP A 62 -31.67 -29.25 3.05
N LEU A 63 -32.12 -28.24 3.80
CA LEU A 63 -31.72 -28.06 5.21
C LEU A 63 -32.53 -28.89 6.20
N GLU A 64 -33.75 -29.31 5.85
CA GLU A 64 -34.61 -30.07 6.78
C GLU A 64 -34.22 -31.54 6.92
N ASN A 65 -33.41 -32.09 6.01
CA ASN A 65 -33.09 -33.52 5.96
C ASN A 65 -31.60 -33.85 6.16
N TRP A 66 -30.83 -32.90 6.69
CA TRP A 66 -29.40 -33.09 6.89
C TRP A 66 -29.12 -34.03 8.09
N THR A 67 -28.43 -35.14 7.82
CA THR A 67 -28.11 -36.19 8.81
C THR A 67 -26.98 -35.83 9.78
N GLY A 68 -26.41 -34.62 9.67
CA GLY A 68 -25.43 -34.13 10.62
C GLY A 68 -23.98 -34.56 10.37
N ARG A 69 -23.66 -35.21 9.23
CA ARG A 69 -22.30 -35.66 8.89
C ARG A 69 -21.70 -34.86 7.74
N TRP A 70 -20.41 -34.55 7.88
CA TRP A 70 -19.60 -33.83 6.91
C TRP A 70 -18.71 -34.73 6.04
N MET A 71 -18.67 -36.05 6.31
CA MET A 71 -17.89 -37.04 5.55
C MET A 71 -18.75 -38.24 5.14
N PRO A 72 -18.46 -38.90 3.99
CA PRO A 72 -19.19 -40.07 3.50
C PRO A 72 -18.97 -41.32 4.38
N ASP A 73 -19.99 -42.18 4.45
CA ASP A 73 -20.02 -43.35 5.35
C ASP A 73 -18.93 -44.39 5.02
N ARG A 74 -18.32 -44.96 6.07
CA ARG A 74 -17.56 -46.23 5.99
C ARG A 74 -18.50 -47.37 6.39
N SER A 75 -18.29 -48.55 5.81
CA SER A 75 -19.22 -49.70 5.89
C SER A 75 -19.56 -50.18 7.30
N ASP A 76 -18.74 -49.83 8.30
CA ASP A 76 -18.84 -50.34 9.66
C ASP A 76 -19.16 -49.26 10.72
N ASP A 77 -19.51 -48.03 10.31
CA ASP A 77 -19.82 -46.95 11.25
C ASP A 77 -21.27 -47.01 11.76
N PRO A 78 -21.51 -47.04 13.09
CA PRO A 78 -22.87 -47.01 13.62
C PRO A 78 -23.55 -45.67 13.33
N THR A 79 -24.87 -45.73 13.03
CA THR A 79 -25.70 -44.55 12.86
C THR A 79 -25.92 -43.82 14.18
N PRO A 80 -25.57 -42.51 14.29
CA PRO A 80 -25.79 -41.73 15.48
C PRO A 80 -27.29 -41.44 15.63
N PRO A 81 -27.78 -41.29 16.86
CA PRO A 81 -29.18 -40.98 17.09
C PRO A 81 -29.56 -39.62 16.49
N PRO A 82 -30.80 -39.47 15.97
CA PRO A 82 -31.26 -38.23 15.38
C PRO A 82 -31.22 -37.10 16.41
N LYS A 83 -30.54 -35.99 16.07
CA LYS A 83 -30.57 -34.78 16.89
C LYS A 83 -31.95 -34.15 16.77
N ILE A 84 -32.78 -34.32 17.79
CA ILE A 84 -34.03 -33.56 17.95
C ILE A 84 -33.61 -32.12 18.25
N LEU A 85 -33.64 -31.26 17.23
CA LEU A 85 -33.50 -29.82 17.43
C LEU A 85 -34.74 -29.32 18.17
N PRO A 86 -34.61 -28.70 19.36
CA PRO A 86 -35.75 -28.14 20.05
C PRO A 86 -36.37 -27.02 19.20
N LYS A 87 -37.63 -27.23 18.77
CA LYS A 87 -38.54 -26.18 18.29
C LYS A 87 -38.85 -25.25 19.47
N ASN A 88 -37.95 -24.31 19.74
CA ASN A 88 -38.31 -23.15 20.53
C ASN A 88 -37.76 -21.92 19.80
N GLU A 89 -38.69 -21.23 19.16
CA GLU A 89 -38.55 -19.93 18.55
C GLU A 89 -38.04 -18.92 19.58
N ARG A 90 -36.73 -18.87 19.73
CA ARG A 90 -36.04 -17.60 19.71
C ARG A 90 -35.14 -17.67 18.50
N LEU A 91 -35.65 -17.11 17.40
CA LEU A 91 -34.80 -16.47 16.42
C LEU A 91 -33.88 -15.54 17.23
N TYR A 92 -32.72 -16.04 17.62
CA TYR A 92 -31.54 -15.21 17.58
C TYR A 92 -31.38 -14.94 16.09
N GLU A 93 -32.13 -13.96 15.64
CA GLU A 93 -31.75 -13.10 14.54
C GLU A 93 -30.33 -12.72 14.91
N TYR A 94 -29.38 -13.49 14.35
CA TYR A 94 -28.09 -12.93 14.03
C TYR A 94 -28.49 -11.78 13.12
N GLU A 95 -28.72 -10.61 13.73
CA GLU A 95 -28.69 -9.34 13.04
C GLU A 95 -27.37 -9.43 12.28
N SER A 96 -27.50 -9.84 11.02
CA SER A 96 -26.58 -9.48 9.97
C SER A 96 -26.44 -7.99 10.19
N ILE A 97 -25.34 -7.63 10.85
CA ILE A 97 -24.97 -6.25 11.13
C ILE A 97 -25.27 -5.52 9.85
N VAL A 98 -26.34 -4.72 9.93
CA VAL A 98 -26.83 -3.73 9.00
C VAL A 98 -26.14 -3.85 7.65
N GLU A 99 -26.87 -4.39 6.68
CA GLU A 99 -26.67 -4.11 5.26
C GLU A 99 -26.33 -2.62 5.14
N TYR A 100 -25.03 -2.28 5.05
CA TYR A 100 -24.58 -0.89 5.04
C TYR A 100 -25.25 -0.24 3.84
N PRO A 101 -26.21 0.66 4.03
CA PRO A 101 -26.68 1.41 2.90
C PRO A 101 -25.54 2.36 2.53
N HIS A 102 -25.22 2.38 1.25
CA HIS A 102 -24.27 3.25 0.56
C HIS A 102 -22.84 2.70 0.47
N GLU A 103 -22.45 2.36 -0.77
CA GLU A 103 -21.07 2.39 -1.23
C GLU A 103 -20.42 3.67 -0.69
N MET A 104 -19.52 3.56 0.29
CA MET A 104 -18.71 4.69 0.71
C MET A 104 -17.80 5.04 -0.46
N TYR A 105 -18.19 6.07 -1.21
CA TYR A 105 -17.38 6.58 -2.30
C TYR A 105 -16.17 7.30 -1.72
N MET A 106 -14.98 6.85 -2.06
CA MET A 106 -13.76 7.58 -1.76
C MET A 106 -13.80 8.99 -2.35
N GLY A 107 -13.20 9.94 -1.63
CA GLY A 107 -13.12 11.34 -2.07
C GLY A 107 -14.46 12.06 -2.12
N HIS A 108 -15.57 11.40 -1.76
CA HIS A 108 -16.89 12.01 -1.72
C HIS A 108 -17.17 12.60 -0.34
N VAL A 109 -17.25 13.93 -0.29
CA VAL A 109 -17.59 14.68 0.93
C VAL A 109 -19.05 14.41 1.29
N SER A 110 -19.29 13.81 2.46
CA SER A 110 -20.63 13.47 2.96
C SER A 110 -20.74 13.84 4.45
N PRO A 111 -21.66 14.74 4.85
CA PRO A 111 -21.89 15.07 6.26
C PRO A 111 -22.28 13.86 7.12
N GLU A 112 -22.86 12.82 6.52
CA GLU A 112 -23.30 11.60 7.20
C GLU A 112 -22.11 10.68 7.54
N CYS A 113 -21.05 10.73 6.74
CA CYS A 113 -19.90 9.84 6.88
C CYS A 113 -18.61 10.59 7.26
N ASP A 114 -18.16 11.48 6.39
CA ASP A 114 -16.93 12.25 6.54
C ASP A 114 -17.00 13.48 5.63
N ASP A 115 -16.99 14.67 6.22
CA ASP A 115 -16.93 15.94 5.52
C ASP A 115 -15.58 16.67 5.73
N ALA A 116 -14.62 15.98 6.35
CA ALA A 116 -13.31 16.49 6.76
C ALA A 116 -13.34 17.73 7.67
N LYS A 117 -14.48 18.05 8.28
CA LYS A 117 -14.67 19.26 9.12
C LYS A 117 -15.32 18.96 10.46
N THR A 118 -16.23 18.00 10.52
CA THR A 118 -17.00 17.66 11.71
C THR A 118 -16.46 16.40 12.39
N ASN A 119 -16.66 16.31 13.71
CA ASN A 119 -16.24 15.18 14.55
C ASN A 119 -14.75 14.81 14.47
N LEU A 120 -13.88 15.74 14.06
CA LEU A 120 -12.43 15.51 13.93
C LEU A 120 -11.75 15.10 15.24
N THR A 121 -12.33 15.52 16.36
CA THR A 121 -11.90 15.20 17.73
C THR A 121 -11.87 13.70 18.05
N ILE A 122 -12.51 12.86 17.22
CA ILE A 122 -12.45 11.39 17.35
C ILE A 122 -11.06 10.85 17.01
N ASP A 123 -10.38 11.46 16.03
CA ASP A 123 -9.03 11.07 15.62
C ASP A 123 -7.95 11.91 16.31
N TRP A 124 -8.24 13.18 16.57
CA TRP A 124 -7.33 14.10 17.25
C TRP A 124 -8.10 15.22 17.94
N ASP A 125 -7.96 15.33 19.26
CA ASP A 125 -8.62 16.32 20.11
C ASP A 125 -7.98 17.72 20.08
N HIS A 126 -7.12 17.99 19.09
CA HIS A 126 -6.29 19.20 18.99
C HIS A 126 -5.32 19.39 20.16
N THR A 127 -5.00 18.33 20.90
CA THR A 127 -3.99 18.41 21.94
C THR A 127 -2.62 18.79 21.35
N PRO A 128 -1.89 19.72 21.98
CA PRO A 128 -0.53 20.04 21.59
C PRO A 128 0.46 18.91 21.87
N ALA A 129 0.06 17.85 22.57
CA ALA A 129 0.91 16.70 22.88
C ALA A 129 1.54 16.05 21.63
N GLU A 130 0.83 16.09 20.51
CA GLU A 130 1.24 15.41 19.28
C GLU A 130 2.35 16.13 18.50
N TYR A 131 2.40 17.46 18.59
CA TYR A 131 3.31 18.30 17.80
C TYR A 131 4.27 19.16 18.64
N THR A 132 4.09 19.21 19.96
CA THR A 132 4.95 19.97 20.87
C THR A 132 6.01 19.08 21.50
N CYS A 133 7.27 19.53 21.48
CA CYS A 133 8.34 18.87 22.22
C CYS A 133 8.33 19.28 23.69
N TYR A 134 7.99 18.35 24.58
CA TYR A 134 8.07 18.55 26.04
C TYR A 134 9.40 18.07 26.64
N GLY A 135 10.15 17.26 25.92
CA GLY A 135 11.42 16.67 26.36
C GLY A 135 12.66 17.46 25.93
N SER A 136 13.82 16.83 26.11
CA SER A 136 15.07 17.32 25.52
C SER A 136 15.10 17.09 24.01
N ARG A 137 15.76 17.98 23.27
CA ARG A 137 16.00 17.77 21.84
C ARG A 137 16.83 16.50 21.61
N ILE A 138 16.36 15.66 20.71
CA ILE A 138 16.99 14.40 20.34
C ILE A 138 18.22 14.71 19.48
N THR A 139 19.37 14.19 19.89
CA THR A 139 20.61 14.34 19.14
C THR A 139 20.77 13.18 18.15
N PRO A 140 21.01 13.45 16.86
CA PRO A 140 21.14 12.40 15.86
C PRO A 140 22.31 11.47 16.19
N SER A 141 22.04 10.16 16.17
CA SER A 141 23.01 9.12 16.48
C SER A 141 23.42 8.38 15.20
N LYS A 142 24.67 7.89 15.13
CA LYS A 142 25.19 7.14 13.98
C LYS A 142 24.72 5.69 13.97
N ILE A 143 23.41 5.48 14.02
CA ILE A 143 22.79 4.15 13.92
C ILE A 143 22.31 3.89 12.51
N THR A 144 22.20 2.62 12.14
CA THR A 144 21.73 2.22 10.82
C THR A 144 20.24 2.51 10.66
N PRO A 145 19.84 3.10 9.50
CA PRO A 145 18.43 3.27 9.17
C PRO A 145 17.77 1.90 8.94
N LYS A 146 16.50 1.76 9.30
CA LYS A 146 15.74 0.51 9.21
C LYS A 146 14.62 0.68 8.18
N ILE A 147 14.59 -0.21 7.19
CA ILE A 147 13.46 -0.35 6.27
C ILE A 147 12.66 -1.55 6.72
N TYR A 148 11.36 -1.36 6.92
CA TYR A 148 10.39 -2.41 7.17
C TYR A 148 9.32 -2.38 6.07
N CYS A 149 8.94 -3.56 5.58
CA CYS A 149 7.85 -3.70 4.62
C CYS A 149 7.02 -4.92 4.99
N GLU A 150 5.70 -4.76 4.95
CA GLU A 150 4.74 -5.83 5.13
C GLU A 150 4.40 -6.48 3.78
N ASN A 151 4.13 -7.79 3.77
CA ASN A 151 3.67 -8.47 2.56
C ASN A 151 2.14 -8.43 2.48
N ILE A 152 1.61 -7.35 1.91
CA ILE A 152 0.16 -7.14 1.77
C ILE A 152 -0.36 -7.91 0.54
N PRO A 153 -1.36 -8.80 0.69
CA PRO A 153 -1.97 -9.49 -0.45
C PRO A 153 -2.54 -8.50 -1.47
N LYS A 154 -2.37 -8.75 -2.78
CA LYS A 154 -2.92 -7.87 -3.83
C LYS A 154 -4.44 -7.74 -3.81
N ALA A 155 -5.14 -8.74 -3.27
CA ALA A 155 -6.59 -8.72 -3.12
C ALA A 155 -7.05 -7.97 -1.86
N TYR A 156 -6.13 -7.56 -0.98
CA TYR A 156 -6.46 -6.76 0.19
C TYR A 156 -6.99 -5.40 -0.25
N LYS A 157 -8.14 -5.03 0.30
CA LYS A 157 -8.74 -3.71 0.17
C LYS A 157 -8.87 -3.13 1.57
N ALA A 158 -8.30 -1.95 1.78
CA ALA A 158 -8.49 -1.27 3.05
C ALA A 158 -9.96 -0.86 3.20
N ALA A 159 -10.48 -0.93 4.42
CA ALA A 159 -11.82 -0.48 4.72
C ALA A 159 -11.81 1.02 5.00
N HIS A 160 -12.57 1.81 4.25
CA HIS A 160 -12.86 3.19 4.61
C HIS A 160 -13.87 3.22 5.75
N LYS A 161 -13.65 4.06 6.77
CA LYS A 161 -14.51 4.16 7.95
C LYS A 161 -14.93 5.60 8.22
N CYS A 162 -16.24 5.82 8.30
CA CYS A 162 -16.85 7.11 8.62
C CYS A 162 -16.46 7.63 10.00
N MET A 163 -16.52 8.94 10.20
CA MET A 163 -16.12 9.65 11.43
C MET A 163 -16.83 9.14 12.68
N ASN A 164 -18.06 8.62 12.56
CA ASN A 164 -18.79 8.01 13.69
C ASN A 164 -18.18 6.69 14.23
N GLN A 165 -17.10 6.19 13.62
CA GLN A 165 -16.39 4.99 14.04
C GLN A 165 -14.98 5.32 14.51
N LYS A 166 -14.53 4.65 15.57
CA LYS A 166 -13.12 4.65 15.99
C LYS A 166 -12.32 3.64 15.16
N ILE A 167 -11.09 4.01 14.81
CA ILE A 167 -10.14 3.12 14.14
C ILE A 167 -8.95 2.88 15.07
N GLU A 168 -8.66 1.60 15.31
CA GLU A 168 -7.52 1.15 16.12
C GLU A 168 -6.54 0.37 15.24
N TYR A 169 -5.26 0.42 15.61
CA TYR A 169 -4.16 -0.19 14.86
C TYR A 169 -3.26 -0.95 15.83
N ASP A 170 -2.73 -2.08 15.38
CA ASP A 170 -1.80 -2.90 16.18
C ASP A 170 -0.38 -2.33 16.21
N ASP A 171 0.03 -1.59 15.17
CA ASP A 171 1.35 -0.95 15.08
C ASP A 171 1.20 0.56 15.37
N ASP A 172 2.13 1.11 16.14
CA ASP A 172 2.21 2.54 16.44
C ASP A 172 2.37 3.39 15.19
N ILE A 173 3.11 2.90 14.19
CA ILE A 173 3.25 3.57 12.89
C ILE A 173 2.65 2.66 11.82
N PRO A 174 1.32 2.69 11.63
CA PRO A 174 0.66 1.85 10.63
C PRO A 174 1.06 2.29 9.22
N ILE A 175 1.25 1.30 8.34
CA ILE A 175 1.69 1.50 6.94
C ILE A 175 0.65 1.03 5.91
N TYR A 176 -0.45 0.45 6.38
CA TYR A 176 -1.66 0.07 5.64
C TYR A 176 -2.76 -0.17 6.68
N GLY A 177 -4.00 -0.34 6.21
CA GLY A 177 -5.11 -0.69 7.09
C GLY A 177 -6.34 0.18 6.86
N PRO A 178 -7.39 0.00 7.68
CA PRO A 178 -8.57 0.85 7.64
C PRO A 178 -8.23 2.32 7.90
N HIS A 179 -8.92 3.24 7.24
CA HIS A 179 -8.61 4.68 7.31
C HIS A 179 -9.84 5.53 6.90
N ARG A 180 -9.74 6.87 6.95
CA ARG A 180 -10.86 7.77 6.62
C ARG A 180 -11.05 7.92 5.10
N PRO A 181 -12.29 8.02 4.58
CA PRO A 181 -12.55 8.12 3.15
C PRO A 181 -12.07 9.43 2.49
N LEU A 182 -11.83 10.51 3.27
CA LEU A 182 -11.20 11.72 2.75
C LEU A 182 -9.74 11.81 3.22
N TRP A 183 -8.82 12.05 2.28
CA TRP A 183 -7.39 12.18 2.56
C TRP A 183 -6.99 13.66 2.76
N PRO A 184 -5.85 13.93 3.43
CA PRO A 184 -5.32 15.28 3.58
C PRO A 184 -4.91 15.86 2.24
N VAL A 185 -5.11 17.17 2.09
CA VAL A 185 -4.42 17.96 1.06
C VAL A 185 -2.92 17.69 1.14
N TYR A 186 -2.24 17.47 0.02
CA TYR A 186 -0.79 17.26 0.06
C TYR A 186 -0.07 18.52 0.56
N GLY A 187 0.85 18.36 1.50
CA GLY A 187 1.51 19.49 2.13
C GLY A 187 2.11 19.20 3.51
N GLU A 188 2.42 20.28 4.22
CA GLU A 188 2.95 20.25 5.58
C GLU A 188 1.87 20.71 6.57
N TYR A 189 1.81 20.04 7.72
CA TYR A 189 0.79 20.21 8.74
C TYR A 189 1.42 20.40 10.13
N GLU A 190 0.67 21.08 10.99
CA GLU A 190 0.89 21.09 12.43
C GLU A 190 0.72 19.68 12.99
N TYR A 191 -0.33 18.98 12.58
CA TYR A 191 -0.51 17.55 12.82
C TYR A 191 -1.54 16.97 11.84
N VAL A 192 -1.34 15.72 11.44
CA VAL A 192 -2.32 14.89 10.73
C VAL A 192 -2.49 13.61 11.54
N PRO A 193 -3.70 13.12 11.84
CA PRO A 193 -3.86 11.84 12.52
C PRO A 193 -3.60 10.65 11.58
N LYS A 194 -3.23 9.50 12.15
CA LYS A 194 -2.87 8.29 11.38
C LYS A 194 -3.96 7.78 10.45
N GLN A 195 -5.21 7.95 10.85
CA GLN A 195 -6.40 7.59 10.09
C GLN A 195 -6.53 8.41 8.80
N ARG A 196 -5.90 9.58 8.72
CA ARG A 196 -5.90 10.46 7.54
C ARG A 196 -4.72 10.21 6.63
N TRP A 197 -3.49 10.18 7.16
CA TRP A 197 -2.31 10.01 6.32
C TRP A 197 -2.22 8.62 5.68
N LEU A 198 -2.86 7.59 6.28
CA LEU A 198 -2.90 6.24 5.70
C LEU A 198 -3.58 6.22 4.33
N HIS A 199 -4.59 7.06 4.12
CA HIS A 199 -5.24 7.20 2.82
C HIS A 199 -4.27 7.79 1.79
N SER A 200 -3.47 8.79 2.16
CA SER A 200 -2.42 9.31 1.27
C SER A 200 -1.45 8.20 0.82
N LEU A 201 -1.13 7.25 1.71
CA LEU A 201 -0.32 6.09 1.33
C LEU A 201 -1.02 5.20 0.30
N GLU A 202 -2.33 4.98 0.41
CA GLU A 202 -3.15 4.22 -0.57
C GLU A 202 -3.10 4.86 -1.96
N HIS A 203 -3.10 6.20 -2.03
CA HIS A 203 -2.88 6.98 -3.26
C HIS A 203 -1.40 7.09 -3.68
N GLY A 204 -0.52 6.33 -3.03
CA GLY A 204 0.90 6.24 -3.40
C GLY A 204 1.74 7.45 -2.99
N ALA A 205 1.24 8.31 -2.11
CA ALA A 205 2.00 9.42 -1.55
C ALA A 205 3.12 8.94 -0.62
N ILE A 206 4.02 9.86 -0.27
CA ILE A 206 4.99 9.68 0.80
C ILE A 206 4.59 10.51 2.01
N VAL A 207 4.45 9.87 3.16
CA VAL A 207 4.24 10.57 4.43
C VAL A 207 5.58 10.66 5.16
N MET A 208 6.03 11.88 5.43
CA MET A 208 7.18 12.17 6.28
C MET A 208 6.69 12.40 7.71
N LEU A 209 7.12 11.53 8.62
CA LEU A 209 6.93 11.71 10.05
C LEU A 209 8.23 12.18 10.70
N TYR A 210 8.11 13.02 11.71
CA TYR A 210 9.25 13.38 12.57
C TYR A 210 8.80 13.51 14.02
N HIS A 211 9.65 13.11 14.96
CA HIS A 211 9.35 13.30 16.37
C HIS A 211 9.37 14.80 16.69
N PRO A 212 8.45 15.36 17.49
CA PRO A 212 8.45 16.79 17.84
C PRO A 212 9.78 17.29 18.41
N CYS A 213 10.47 16.43 19.17
CA CYS A 213 11.79 16.70 19.73
C CYS A 213 12.98 16.38 18.80
N ALA A 214 12.74 15.98 17.55
CA ALA A 214 13.81 15.67 16.60
C ALA A 214 14.72 16.87 16.35
N ASN A 215 15.96 16.62 15.93
CA ASN A 215 16.88 17.68 15.57
C ASN A 215 16.31 18.52 14.40
N PRO A 216 16.12 19.84 14.56
CA PRO A 216 15.45 20.66 13.56
C PRO A 216 16.19 20.72 12.22
N LEU A 217 17.52 20.61 12.22
CA LEU A 217 18.32 20.61 10.97
C LEU A 217 18.09 19.33 10.17
N GLU A 218 17.94 18.19 10.83
CA GLU A 218 17.64 16.93 10.16
C GLU A 218 16.19 16.90 9.66
N VAL A 219 15.24 17.43 10.43
CA VAL A 219 13.85 17.61 9.98
C VAL A 219 13.80 18.50 8.74
N GLU A 220 14.45 19.66 8.76
CA GLU A 220 14.52 20.57 7.62
C GLU A 220 15.20 19.93 6.40
N ARG A 221 16.26 19.17 6.62
CA ARG A 221 16.94 18.44 5.55
C ARG A 221 16.03 17.38 4.91
N LEU A 222 15.27 16.63 5.70
CA LEU A 222 14.33 15.64 5.17
C LEU A 222 13.16 16.32 4.45
N ARG A 223 12.58 17.36 5.05
CA ARG A 223 11.50 18.18 4.47
C ARG A 223 11.89 18.66 3.08
N ASN A 224 13.08 19.26 2.94
CA ASN A 224 13.58 19.77 1.68
C ASN A 224 13.80 18.68 0.61
N LEU A 225 14.15 17.45 1.00
CA LEU A 225 14.29 16.35 0.06
C LEU A 225 12.92 15.85 -0.41
N VAL A 226 11.97 15.67 0.53
CA VAL A 226 10.62 15.18 0.21
C VAL A 226 9.89 16.19 -0.66
N SER A 227 9.90 17.48 -0.30
CA SER A 227 9.18 18.52 -1.02
C SER A 227 9.68 18.76 -2.44
N LYS A 228 10.97 18.51 -2.69
CA LYS A 228 11.58 18.56 -4.05
C LYS A 228 11.49 17.24 -4.81
N CYS A 229 11.03 16.17 -4.16
CA CYS A 229 10.98 14.84 -4.75
C CYS A 229 9.68 14.56 -5.49
N LEU A 230 8.55 14.96 -4.91
CA LEU A 230 7.22 14.65 -5.43
C LEU A 230 6.20 15.64 -4.88
N TRP A 231 5.14 15.86 -5.64
CA TRP A 231 3.98 16.62 -5.22
C TRP A 231 3.20 15.88 -4.12
N ARG A 232 2.95 14.58 -4.29
CA ARG A 232 2.16 13.79 -3.34
C ARG A 232 2.93 13.44 -2.06
N HIS A 233 3.07 14.42 -1.18
CA HIS A 233 3.67 14.23 0.13
C HIS A 233 2.83 14.86 1.24
N VAL A 234 2.92 14.27 2.43
CA VAL A 234 2.39 14.82 3.67
C VAL A 234 3.53 14.89 4.69
N ILE A 235 3.72 16.03 5.35
CA ILE A 235 4.74 16.22 6.39
C ILE A 235 4.01 16.57 7.67
N THR A 236 4.21 15.77 8.71
CA THR A 236 3.57 15.96 10.01
C THR A 236 4.46 15.46 11.15
N PRO A 237 4.46 16.12 12.32
CA PRO A 237 5.08 15.55 13.50
C PRO A 237 4.32 14.30 13.98
N TYR A 238 5.02 13.44 14.72
CA TYR A 238 4.45 12.26 15.36
C TYR A 238 5.28 11.84 16.57
N SER A 239 4.68 11.92 17.76
CA SER A 239 5.35 11.69 19.05
C SER A 239 5.64 10.22 19.35
N TYR A 240 4.96 9.28 18.69
CA TYR A 240 5.17 7.84 18.86
C TYR A 240 6.35 7.27 18.06
N LEU A 241 7.18 8.12 17.42
CA LEU A 241 8.42 7.65 16.81
C LEU A 241 9.47 7.30 17.88
N ASP A 242 10.20 6.22 17.64
CA ASP A 242 11.38 5.83 18.42
C ASP A 242 12.40 6.98 18.50
N GLU A 243 12.82 7.35 19.71
CA GLU A 243 13.80 8.43 19.93
C GLU A 243 15.17 8.11 19.30
N GLU A 244 15.53 6.84 19.09
CA GLU A 244 16.73 6.50 18.35
C GLU A 244 16.60 6.86 16.86
N ARG A 245 15.39 6.76 16.30
CA ARG A 245 15.06 7.00 14.88
C ARG A 245 13.88 7.97 14.75
N PRO A 246 14.06 9.24 15.17
CA PRO A 246 12.99 10.22 15.27
C PRO A 246 12.52 10.77 13.91
N LEU A 247 12.88 10.14 12.79
CA LEU A 247 12.49 10.51 11.44
C LEU A 247 12.02 9.28 10.70
N ALA A 248 10.90 9.39 9.98
CA ALA A 248 10.39 8.30 9.15
C ALA A 248 9.84 8.78 7.80
N LEU A 249 9.97 7.93 6.79
CA LEU A 249 9.23 8.02 5.53
C LEU A 249 8.35 6.80 5.39
N LEU A 250 7.06 7.01 5.11
CA LEU A 250 6.08 5.97 4.91
C LEU A 250 5.64 5.95 3.44
N SER A 251 5.36 4.75 2.96
CA SER A 251 4.65 4.46 1.71
C SER A 251 3.66 3.34 2.01
N TRP A 252 2.74 3.03 1.08
CA TRP A 252 1.88 1.85 1.25
C TRP A 252 2.71 0.58 1.54
N GLY A 253 2.44 -0.05 2.67
CA GLY A 253 3.08 -1.29 3.11
C GLY A 253 4.55 -1.18 3.50
N CYS A 254 5.18 0.00 3.54
CA CYS A 254 6.57 0.14 3.94
C CYS A 254 6.85 1.40 4.76
N ARG A 255 7.83 1.31 5.67
CA ARG A 255 8.41 2.45 6.39
C ARG A 255 9.92 2.40 6.38
N LEU A 256 10.54 3.57 6.27
CA LEU A 256 11.96 3.79 6.48
C LEU A 256 12.10 4.68 7.72
N THR A 257 12.75 4.20 8.76
CA THR A 257 13.06 4.96 9.99
C THR A 257 14.56 5.26 10.06
N MET A 258 14.93 6.45 10.51
CA MET A 258 16.32 6.91 10.52
C MET A 258 16.61 7.88 11.67
N SER A 259 17.85 7.89 12.12
CA SER A 259 18.31 8.85 13.14
C SER A 259 18.79 10.18 12.54
N TYR A 260 19.37 10.11 11.35
CA TYR A 260 19.86 11.25 10.58
C TYR A 260 19.54 11.02 9.09
N VAL A 261 19.46 12.12 8.33
CA VAL A 261 19.08 12.07 6.93
C VAL A 261 20.26 11.64 6.05
N ASN A 262 20.05 10.55 5.33
CA ASN A 262 20.91 10.14 4.21
C ASN A 262 20.18 10.41 2.88
N PRO A 263 20.55 11.48 2.14
CA PRO A 263 19.84 11.87 0.91
C PRO A 263 19.77 10.77 -0.15
N LYS A 264 20.85 9.99 -0.32
CA LYS A 264 20.89 8.88 -1.29
C LYS A 264 19.90 7.77 -0.92
N LEU A 265 19.76 7.49 0.36
CA LEU A 265 18.81 6.48 0.84
C LEU A 265 17.36 6.97 0.73
N VAL A 266 17.10 8.21 1.12
CA VAL A 266 15.79 8.86 1.01
C VAL A 266 15.31 8.86 -0.44
N ASN A 267 16.14 9.36 -1.37
CA ASN A 267 15.83 9.39 -2.80
C ASN A 267 15.55 7.98 -3.34
N ARG A 268 16.38 6.99 -2.96
CA ARG A 268 16.16 5.58 -3.33
C ARG A 268 14.85 5.03 -2.79
N PHE A 269 14.48 5.35 -1.55
CA PHE A 269 13.23 4.92 -0.95
C PHE A 269 12.05 5.49 -1.72
N ILE A 270 12.00 6.82 -1.89
CA ILE A 270 10.92 7.51 -2.60
C ILE A 270 10.76 6.94 -4.01
N ARG A 271 11.83 6.86 -4.80
CA ARG A 271 11.79 6.32 -6.17
C ARG A 271 11.29 4.88 -6.25
N LYS A 272 11.57 4.06 -5.23
CA LYS A 272 11.18 2.64 -5.22
C LYS A 272 9.76 2.43 -4.69
N LYS A 273 9.28 3.32 -3.81
CA LYS A 273 8.13 3.06 -2.94
C LYS A 273 6.97 4.02 -3.14
N ALA A 274 7.19 5.24 -3.60
CA ALA A 274 6.12 6.13 -4.03
C ALA A 274 5.37 5.51 -5.22
N LEU A 275 4.09 5.87 -5.36
CA LEU A 275 3.21 5.43 -6.45
C LEU A 275 3.00 3.90 -6.50
N ARG A 276 3.06 3.24 -5.33
CA ARG A 276 2.87 1.79 -5.16
C ARG A 276 1.67 1.41 -4.28
N GLY A 277 0.84 2.39 -3.93
CA GLY A 277 -0.44 2.13 -3.26
C GLY A 277 -1.47 1.50 -4.22
N PRO A 278 -2.52 0.83 -3.70
CA PRO A 278 -3.57 0.21 -4.51
C PRO A 278 -4.25 1.16 -5.50
N GLU A 279 -4.31 2.46 -5.18
CA GLU A 279 -5.07 3.47 -5.91
C GLU A 279 -4.19 4.66 -6.32
N TRP A 280 -2.93 4.37 -6.61
CA TRP A 280 -1.94 5.38 -6.99
C TRP A 280 -2.29 6.18 -8.24
N GLN A 281 -3.20 5.71 -9.09
CA GLN A 281 -3.66 6.42 -10.28
C GLN A 281 -4.58 7.60 -9.97
N ILE A 282 -5.11 7.67 -8.75
CA ILE A 282 -5.89 8.81 -8.27
C ILE A 282 -4.89 9.90 -7.89
N ALA A 283 -4.77 10.87 -8.79
CA ALA A 283 -3.89 12.03 -8.65
C ALA A 283 -4.62 13.27 -8.12
N ASP A 284 -5.82 13.09 -7.57
CA ASP A 284 -6.58 14.19 -6.98
C ASP A 284 -5.96 14.61 -5.64
N ASP A 285 -6.08 15.90 -5.35
CA ASP A 285 -5.69 16.44 -4.04
C ASP A 285 -6.77 16.11 -3.00
N GLY A 286 -6.38 16.14 -1.72
CA GLY A 286 -7.27 15.79 -0.62
C GLY A 286 -8.28 16.87 -0.27
N GLN A 287 -9.19 16.54 0.65
CA GLN A 287 -10.24 17.44 1.13
C GLN A 287 -10.03 17.85 2.59
N PHE A 288 -9.18 17.13 3.32
CA PHE A 288 -8.87 17.44 4.71
C PHE A 288 -7.76 18.50 4.81
N GLU A 289 -8.06 19.62 5.48
CA GLU A 289 -7.18 20.79 5.60
C GLU A 289 -6.92 21.21 7.06
N ASP A 290 -7.49 20.50 8.02
CA ASP A 290 -7.30 20.82 9.44
C ASP A 290 -5.83 20.63 9.85
N GLY A 291 -5.26 21.64 10.50
CA GLY A 291 -3.83 21.71 10.81
C GLY A 291 -2.90 22.00 9.63
N LEU A 292 -3.41 22.29 8.41
CA LEU A 292 -2.55 22.55 7.23
C LEU A 292 -1.76 23.85 7.39
N LEU A 293 -0.43 23.76 7.28
CA LEU A 293 0.50 24.90 7.32
C LEU A 293 0.85 25.40 5.91
N SER A 294 1.10 24.49 4.98
CA SER A 294 1.42 24.85 3.60
C SER A 294 1.08 23.71 2.63
N ARG A 295 0.56 24.06 1.44
CA ARG A 295 0.27 23.10 0.37
C ARG A 295 1.55 22.70 -0.35
N SER A 296 1.58 21.45 -0.79
CA SER A 296 2.62 20.93 -1.67
C SER A 296 2.53 21.57 -3.05
N SER A 297 3.68 21.90 -3.63
CA SER A 297 3.81 22.36 -5.01
C SER A 297 4.02 21.19 -5.97
N ILE A 298 3.40 21.23 -7.14
CA ILE A 298 3.67 20.26 -8.21
C ILE A 298 5.15 20.32 -8.60
N VAL A 299 5.85 19.19 -8.50
CA VAL A 299 7.30 19.11 -8.78
C VAL A 299 7.57 18.85 -10.26
N THR A 300 6.86 17.91 -10.88
CA THR A 300 6.97 17.60 -12.31
C THR A 300 5.66 17.74 -13.05
N ASP A 301 4.65 17.01 -12.59
CA ASP A 301 3.32 16.92 -13.18
C ASP A 301 2.35 16.41 -12.12
N PRO A 302 1.03 16.56 -12.30
CA PRO A 302 0.04 16.08 -11.33
C PRO A 302 0.13 14.58 -10.99
N MET A 303 0.71 13.76 -11.88
CA MET A 303 0.86 12.32 -11.67
C MET A 303 2.23 11.95 -11.06
N ASP A 304 3.09 12.91 -10.73
CA ASP A 304 4.45 12.64 -10.23
C ASP A 304 5.22 11.66 -11.14
N SER A 305 5.08 11.80 -12.47
CA SER A 305 5.61 10.85 -13.44
C SER A 305 7.14 10.70 -13.36
N VAL A 306 7.83 11.75 -12.90
CA VAL A 306 9.28 11.74 -12.65
C VAL A 306 9.57 12.10 -11.19
N LEU A 307 9.87 11.09 -10.39
CA LEU A 307 10.23 11.27 -8.97
C LEU A 307 11.65 11.80 -8.81
N CYS A 308 11.82 12.77 -7.91
CA CYS A 308 13.08 13.38 -7.50
C CYS A 308 13.94 13.91 -8.65
N PRO A 309 13.41 14.83 -9.49
CA PRO A 309 14.14 15.34 -10.67
C PRO A 309 15.35 16.21 -10.32
N ASN A 310 15.32 16.90 -9.17
CA ASN A 310 16.27 17.97 -8.81
C ASN A 310 17.12 17.65 -7.56
N ILE A 311 17.35 16.36 -7.26
CA ILE A 311 18.04 15.86 -6.06
C ILE A 311 19.18 14.93 -6.42
#